data_AF-A0A816FIZ8-F1
#
_entry.id   AF-A0A816FIZ8-F1
#
_cell.length_a   1.000
_cell.length_b   1.000
_cell.length_c   1.000
_cell.angle_alpha   90.00
_cell.angle_beta   90.00
_cell.angle_gamma   90.00
#
_symmetry.space_group_name_H-M   'P 1'
#
loop_
_entity.id
_entity.type
_entity.pdbx_description
1 polymer ?
#
loop_
_entity_poly.entity_id
_entity_poly.type
_entity_poly.pdbx_seq_one_letter_code
_entity_poly.pdbx_strand_id
1 'polypeptide(L)'
;MSKSFRLSSSEKIEIVKWYAIYQNASEVARQFQNHFNRTPPTSKNILSLVQKFDETGSVADKPRSGRPRSVSTDNNRERVRAAFEENPGISARRASLELNLDRSSLRRMIKELGLKPYRPQLLHALNEDDPDRRCEFADIFLNLLADDSSLLSRIVWTDEAIFKLNGHVNRHNCVYYAVENPHVIITQEMNTSGITVWAGIWVGGVIGPFFFLDNITADSYLKMLQNDIVPAIASEMDLEEIVYMHDGAPAHYAQSVRHFLDKTFPDRWIGRRGWIDWPP
;
A
#
# COMPACT_ATOMS: atom_id res chain seq x y z
N MET A 1 -32.70 -18.45 -40.09
CA MET A 1 -31.39 -18.12 -39.48
C MET A 1 -30.38 -17.84 -40.59
N SER A 2 -30.15 -16.57 -40.93
CA SER A 2 -29.10 -16.19 -41.90
C SER A 2 -27.75 -16.24 -41.17
N LYS A 3 -26.87 -17.18 -41.56
CA LYS A 3 -25.48 -17.19 -41.08
C LYS A 3 -24.82 -15.89 -41.58
N SER A 4 -24.43 -15.02 -40.65
CA SER A 4 -23.68 -13.80 -40.93
C SER A 4 -22.42 -14.12 -41.74
N PHE A 5 -22.44 -13.83 -43.05
CA PHE A 5 -21.29 -13.96 -43.94
C PHE A 5 -20.23 -12.92 -43.56
N ARG A 6 -19.23 -13.30 -42.76
CA ARG A 6 -18.08 -12.46 -42.41
C ARG A 6 -16.84 -12.97 -43.12
N LEU A 7 -16.21 -12.09 -43.89
CA LEU A 7 -14.91 -12.31 -44.50
C LEU A 7 -13.80 -12.14 -43.45
N SER A 8 -12.85 -13.08 -43.41
CA SER A 8 -11.63 -12.95 -42.63
C SER A 8 -10.69 -11.88 -43.22
N SER A 9 -9.69 -11.44 -42.46
CA SER A 9 -8.70 -10.49 -42.96
C SER A 9 -7.90 -11.05 -44.13
N SER A 10 -7.56 -12.34 -44.12
CA SER A 10 -6.85 -13.00 -45.24
C SER A 10 -7.71 -13.09 -46.49
N GLU A 11 -8.98 -13.46 -46.34
CA GLU A 11 -9.96 -13.50 -47.43
C GLU A 11 -10.11 -12.11 -48.08
N LYS A 12 -10.16 -11.04 -47.29
CA LYS A 12 -10.24 -9.67 -47.79
C LYS A 12 -9.00 -9.25 -48.59
N ILE A 13 -7.80 -9.67 -48.15
CA ILE A 13 -6.55 -9.36 -48.85
C ILE A 13 -6.53 -10.03 -50.22
N GLU A 14 -6.88 -11.30 -50.30
CA GLU A 14 -6.88 -12.04 -51.58
C GLU A 14 -7.93 -11.48 -52.56
N ILE A 15 -9.08 -11.04 -52.06
CA ILE A 15 -10.09 -10.34 -52.90
C ILE A 15 -9.49 -9.08 -53.54
N VAL A 16 -8.78 -8.26 -52.76
CA VAL A 16 -8.15 -7.03 -53.28
C VAL A 16 -7.07 -7.37 -54.30
N LYS A 17 -6.22 -8.37 -54.03
CA LYS A 17 -5.17 -8.83 -54.96
C LYS A 17 -5.77 -9.34 -56.28
N TRP A 18 -6.80 -10.19 -56.22
CA TRP A 18 -7.44 -10.70 -57.42
C TRP A 18 -8.17 -9.61 -58.18
N TYR A 19 -8.78 -8.64 -57.49
CA TYR A 19 -9.41 -7.52 -58.18
C TYR A 19 -8.38 -6.64 -58.92
N ALA A 20 -7.18 -6.45 -58.35
CA ALA A 20 -6.10 -5.75 -59.03
C ALA A 20 -5.66 -6.46 -60.34
N ILE A 21 -5.73 -7.79 -60.40
CA ILE A 21 -5.35 -8.59 -61.57
C ILE A 21 -6.46 -8.64 -62.61
N TYR A 22 -7.69 -8.98 -62.19
CA TYR A 22 -8.78 -9.29 -63.12
C TYR A 22 -9.70 -8.10 -63.41
N GLN A 23 -9.71 -7.08 -62.55
CA GLN A 23 -10.58 -5.89 -62.62
C GLN A 23 -12.08 -6.21 -62.83
N ASN A 24 -12.50 -7.43 -62.49
CA ASN A 24 -13.86 -7.93 -62.71
C ASN A 24 -14.33 -8.69 -61.47
N ALA A 25 -15.41 -8.21 -60.84
CA ALA A 25 -15.94 -8.77 -59.60
C ALA A 25 -16.46 -10.20 -59.75
N SER A 26 -16.97 -10.58 -60.93
CA SER A 26 -17.44 -11.95 -61.20
C SER A 26 -16.26 -12.94 -61.29
N GLU A 27 -15.15 -12.51 -61.86
CA GLU A 27 -13.91 -13.30 -61.90
C GLU A 27 -13.28 -13.45 -60.52
N VAL A 28 -13.28 -12.38 -59.72
CA VAL A 28 -12.83 -12.44 -58.32
C VAL A 28 -13.70 -13.37 -57.48
N ALA A 29 -15.02 -13.37 -57.69
CA ALA A 29 -15.93 -14.30 -57.03
C ALA A 29 -15.63 -15.77 -57.42
N ARG A 30 -15.32 -16.03 -58.69
CA ARG A 30 -14.93 -17.36 -59.18
C ARG A 30 -13.61 -17.82 -58.56
N GLN A 31 -12.59 -16.94 -58.52
CA GLN A 31 -11.30 -17.25 -57.89
C GLN A 31 -11.44 -17.46 -56.38
N PHE A 32 -12.29 -16.68 -55.71
CA PHE A 32 -12.61 -16.86 -54.30
C PHE A 32 -13.23 -18.23 -54.02
N GLN A 33 -14.19 -18.65 -54.85
CA GLN A 33 -14.81 -19.96 -54.72
C GLN A 33 -13.79 -21.09 -54.96
N ASN A 34 -12.94 -20.98 -55.98
CA ASN A 34 -11.93 -21.99 -56.29
C ASN A 34 -10.85 -22.11 -55.20
N HIS A 35 -10.41 -20.99 -54.63
CA HIS A 35 -9.30 -20.96 -53.67
C HIS A 35 -9.75 -21.30 -52.25
N PHE A 36 -10.89 -20.75 -51.80
CA PHE A 36 -11.37 -20.93 -50.42
C PHE A 36 -12.46 -22.00 -50.28
N ASN A 37 -13.01 -22.52 -51.38
CA ASN A 37 -14.12 -23.48 -51.39
C ASN A 37 -15.32 -23.04 -50.53
N ARG A 38 -15.62 -21.74 -50.54
CA ARG A 38 -16.74 -21.11 -49.82
C ARG A 38 -17.62 -20.33 -50.79
N THR A 39 -18.86 -20.09 -50.38
CA THR A 39 -19.78 -19.21 -51.11
C THR A 39 -19.11 -17.84 -51.31
N PRO A 40 -18.97 -17.35 -52.55
CA PRO A 40 -18.25 -16.11 -52.78
C PRO A 40 -19.02 -14.90 -52.26
N PRO A 41 -18.32 -13.81 -51.87
CA PRO A 41 -18.96 -12.54 -51.57
C PRO A 41 -19.69 -12.00 -52.81
N THR A 42 -20.76 -11.25 -52.57
CA THR A 42 -21.48 -10.56 -53.66
C THR A 42 -20.59 -9.52 -54.32
N SER A 43 -20.81 -9.24 -55.61
CA SER A 43 -20.07 -8.23 -56.37
C SER A 43 -20.06 -6.87 -55.68
N LYS A 44 -21.17 -6.49 -55.03
CA LYS A 44 -21.27 -5.26 -54.24
C LYS A 44 -20.30 -5.22 -53.06
N ASN A 45 -20.13 -6.33 -52.34
CA ASN A 45 -19.19 -6.42 -51.21
C ASN A 45 -17.74 -6.42 -51.69
N ILE A 46 -17.43 -7.05 -52.83
CA ILE A 46 -16.11 -7.03 -53.45
C ILE A 46 -15.73 -5.59 -53.82
N LEU A 47 -16.61 -4.90 -54.56
CA LEU A 47 -16.37 -3.51 -54.99
C LEU A 47 -16.27 -2.56 -53.79
N SER A 48 -17.14 -2.70 -52.79
CA SER A 48 -17.09 -1.87 -51.58
C SER A 48 -15.81 -2.10 -50.77
N LEU A 49 -15.27 -3.31 -50.76
CA LEU A 49 -14.00 -3.62 -50.09
C LEU A 49 -12.81 -3.02 -50.85
N VAL A 50 -12.80 -3.11 -52.18
CA VAL A 50 -11.76 -2.53 -53.04
C VAL A 50 -11.77 -1.01 -52.92
N GLN A 51 -12.94 -0.37 -53.06
CA GLN A 51 -13.07 1.07 -52.90
C GLN A 51 -12.56 1.54 -51.52
N LYS A 52 -12.94 0.82 -50.46
CA LYS A 52 -12.43 1.12 -49.11
C LYS A 52 -10.90 0.97 -49.03
N PHE A 53 -10.34 -0.02 -49.69
CA PHE A 53 -8.90 -0.22 -49.74
C PHE A 53 -8.21 0.91 -50.51
N ASP A 54 -8.76 1.34 -51.65
CA ASP A 54 -8.23 2.48 -52.42
C ASP A 54 -8.27 3.79 -51.62
N GLU A 55 -9.31 3.99 -50.81
CA GLU A 55 -9.47 5.20 -49.99
C GLU A 55 -8.62 5.19 -48.70
N THR A 56 -8.36 4.03 -48.09
CA THR A 56 -7.78 3.95 -46.74
C THR A 56 -6.50 3.12 -46.63
N GLY A 57 -6.12 2.40 -47.69
CA GLY A 57 -5.01 1.44 -47.69
C GLY A 57 -5.20 0.23 -46.79
N SER A 58 -6.39 0.03 -46.20
CA SER A 58 -6.61 -0.99 -45.16
C SER A 58 -7.88 -1.82 -45.36
N VAL A 59 -7.74 -3.13 -45.20
CA VAL A 59 -8.85 -4.09 -45.19
C VAL A 59 -9.46 -4.30 -43.79
N ALA A 60 -8.88 -3.69 -42.74
CA ALA A 60 -9.32 -3.87 -41.36
C ALA A 60 -10.72 -3.28 -41.13
N ASP A 61 -11.57 -3.96 -40.35
CA ASP A 61 -12.91 -3.45 -40.04
C ASP A 61 -12.84 -2.15 -39.23
N LYS A 62 -13.71 -1.18 -39.56
CA LYS A 62 -13.80 0.06 -38.79
C LYS A 62 -14.27 -0.27 -37.36
N PRO A 63 -13.75 0.42 -36.32
CA PRO A 63 -14.24 0.25 -34.96
C PRO A 63 -15.74 0.53 -34.93
N ARG A 64 -16.51 -0.39 -34.35
CA ARG A 64 -17.96 -0.22 -34.23
C ARG A 64 -18.23 0.83 -33.15
N SER A 65 -19.09 1.80 -33.47
CA SER A 65 -19.74 2.64 -32.47
C SER A 65 -20.64 1.73 -31.63
N GLY A 66 -20.14 1.24 -30.49
CA GLY A 66 -20.92 0.41 -29.58
C GLY A 66 -22.19 1.11 -29.09
N ARG A 67 -22.98 0.43 -28.25
CA ARG A 67 -24.17 1.02 -27.64
C ARG A 67 -23.79 2.31 -26.88
N PRO A 68 -24.48 3.45 -27.10
CA PRO A 68 -24.19 4.69 -26.41
C PRO A 68 -24.32 4.51 -24.89
N ARG A 69 -23.35 5.05 -24.15
CA ARG A 69 -23.33 5.00 -22.67
C ARG A 69 -24.35 6.01 -22.15
N SER A 70 -25.45 5.54 -21.56
CA SER A 70 -26.54 6.41 -21.10
C SER A 70 -26.26 7.11 -19.77
N VAL A 71 -25.49 6.48 -18.87
CA VAL A 71 -25.32 6.97 -17.47
C VAL A 71 -23.88 7.40 -17.15
N SER A 72 -22.88 6.79 -17.81
CA SER A 72 -21.45 7.08 -17.59
C SER A 72 -20.96 8.15 -18.56
N THR A 73 -21.65 9.29 -18.59
CA THR A 73 -21.29 10.48 -19.38
C THR A 73 -20.15 11.23 -18.70
N ASP A 74 -19.39 12.03 -19.45
CA ASP A 74 -18.29 12.81 -18.87
C ASP A 74 -18.78 13.80 -17.79
N ASN A 75 -19.98 14.37 -17.98
CA ASN A 75 -20.62 15.20 -16.97
C ASN A 75 -20.88 14.44 -15.65
N ASN A 76 -21.38 13.20 -15.72
CA ASN A 76 -21.61 12.41 -14.50
C ASN A 76 -20.30 11.96 -13.87
N ARG A 77 -19.24 11.72 -14.66
CA ARG A 77 -17.91 11.44 -14.11
C ARG A 77 -17.33 12.64 -13.35
N GLU A 78 -17.49 13.85 -13.88
CA GLU A 78 -17.02 15.05 -13.19
C GLU A 78 -17.77 15.27 -11.88
N ARG A 79 -19.09 15.06 -11.87
CA ARG A 79 -19.90 15.09 -10.65
C ARG A 79 -19.44 14.06 -9.61
N VAL A 80 -19.05 12.87 -10.06
CA VAL A 80 -18.49 11.84 -9.17
C VAL A 80 -17.12 12.26 -8.64
N ARG A 81 -16.23 12.79 -9.49
CA ARG A 81 -14.91 13.27 -9.05
C ARG A 81 -15.04 14.35 -7.98
N ALA A 82 -15.80 15.41 -8.28
CA ALA A 82 -16.00 16.54 -7.36
C ALA A 82 -16.55 16.08 -6.01
N ALA A 83 -17.51 15.17 -5.98
CA ALA A 83 -18.09 14.65 -4.73
C ALA A 83 -17.06 13.89 -3.87
N PHE A 84 -16.13 13.14 -4.47
CA PHE A 84 -15.08 12.43 -3.74
C PHE A 84 -13.87 13.31 -3.38
N GLU A 85 -13.66 14.43 -4.09
CA GLU A 85 -12.67 15.45 -3.72
C GLU A 85 -13.15 16.30 -2.54
N GLU A 86 -14.42 16.71 -2.54
CA GLU A 86 -15.03 17.47 -1.45
C GLU A 86 -15.17 16.65 -0.16
N ASN A 87 -15.52 15.37 -0.29
CA ASN A 87 -15.66 14.47 0.85
C ASN A 87 -15.07 13.07 0.56
N PRO A 88 -13.76 12.88 0.78
CA PRO A 88 -13.10 11.57 0.58
C PRO A 88 -13.67 10.43 1.43
N GLY A 89 -14.35 10.75 2.54
CA GLY A 89 -14.97 9.78 3.45
C GLY A 89 -16.37 9.31 3.02
N ILE A 90 -16.93 9.86 1.93
CA ILE A 90 -18.29 9.52 1.51
C ILE A 90 -18.37 8.06 1.02
N SER A 91 -19.33 7.31 1.54
CA SER A 91 -19.55 5.94 1.06
C SER A 91 -20.11 5.94 -0.36
N ALA A 92 -19.73 4.94 -1.18
CA ALA A 92 -20.31 4.75 -2.52
C ALA A 92 -21.85 4.63 -2.50
N ARG A 93 -22.44 4.17 -1.39
CA ARG A 93 -23.90 4.14 -1.21
C ARG A 93 -24.49 5.55 -1.08
N ARG A 94 -23.85 6.40 -0.29
CA ARG A 94 -24.31 7.78 -0.05
C ARG A 94 -24.09 8.66 -1.28
N ALA A 95 -22.92 8.56 -1.91
CA ALA A 95 -22.63 9.24 -3.18
C ALA A 95 -23.61 8.85 -4.31
N SER A 96 -24.04 7.59 -4.36
CA SER A 96 -25.07 7.13 -5.31
C SER A 96 -26.42 7.83 -5.11
N LEU A 97 -26.82 8.06 -3.85
CA LEU A 97 -28.07 8.76 -3.52
C LEU A 97 -27.97 10.26 -3.81
N GLU A 98 -26.88 10.91 -3.38
CA GLU A 98 -26.67 12.36 -3.56
C GLU A 98 -26.54 12.74 -5.05
N LEU A 99 -25.87 11.91 -5.84
CA LEU A 99 -25.70 12.15 -7.28
C LEU A 99 -26.86 11.63 -8.13
N ASN A 100 -27.81 10.91 -7.54
CA ASN A 100 -28.91 10.20 -8.20
C ASN A 100 -28.41 9.27 -9.32
N LEU A 101 -27.39 8.46 -8.99
CA LEU A 101 -26.75 7.51 -9.90
C LEU A 101 -26.94 6.09 -9.39
N ASP A 102 -27.18 5.14 -10.30
CA ASP A 102 -27.17 3.73 -9.95
C ASP A 102 -25.79 3.31 -9.40
N ARG A 103 -25.79 2.47 -8.35
CA ARG A 103 -24.56 2.05 -7.65
C ARG A 103 -23.57 1.35 -8.57
N SER A 104 -24.06 0.57 -9.53
CA SER A 104 -23.22 -0.15 -10.51
C SER A 104 -22.51 0.83 -11.43
N SER A 105 -23.24 1.87 -11.86
CA SER A 105 -22.69 2.95 -12.68
C SER A 105 -21.67 3.80 -11.92
N LEU A 106 -21.97 4.13 -10.65
CA LEU A 106 -21.03 4.84 -9.77
C LEU A 106 -19.73 4.05 -9.58
N ARG A 107 -19.81 2.75 -9.26
CA ARG A 107 -18.62 1.90 -9.08
C ARG A 107 -17.75 1.83 -10.35
N ARG A 108 -18.37 1.76 -11.53
CA ARG A 108 -17.63 1.81 -12.79
C ARG A 108 -16.92 3.16 -12.95
N MET A 109 -17.59 4.27 -12.65
CA MET A 109 -16.99 5.61 -12.74
C MET A 109 -15.84 5.78 -11.75
N ILE A 110 -15.99 5.34 -10.50
CA ILE A 110 -14.90 5.32 -9.50
C ILE A 110 -13.67 4.57 -10.04
N LYS A 111 -13.89 3.39 -10.65
CA LYS A 111 -12.81 2.59 -11.25
C LYS A 111 -12.15 3.29 -12.45
N GLU A 112 -12.95 3.88 -13.34
CA GLU A 112 -12.46 4.62 -14.51
C GLU A 112 -11.68 5.89 -14.11
N LEU A 113 -12.06 6.54 -13.01
CA LEU A 113 -11.37 7.70 -12.44
C LEU A 113 -10.10 7.32 -11.65
N GLY A 114 -9.82 6.03 -11.45
CA GLY A 114 -8.66 5.57 -10.70
C GLY A 114 -8.76 5.77 -9.20
N LEU A 115 -9.93 6.12 -8.66
CA LEU A 115 -10.15 6.28 -7.23
C LEU A 115 -10.03 4.93 -6.51
N LYS A 116 -9.22 4.88 -5.47
CA LYS A 116 -8.97 3.67 -4.67
C LYS A 116 -9.42 3.88 -3.23
N PRO A 117 -9.95 2.83 -2.58
CA PRO A 117 -10.21 2.90 -1.15
C PRO A 117 -8.87 2.88 -0.40
N TYR A 118 -8.64 3.89 0.43
CA TYR A 118 -7.53 3.93 1.37
C TYR A 118 -8.07 3.67 2.78
N ARG A 119 -7.31 2.90 3.56
CA ARG A 119 -7.60 2.71 4.99
C ARG A 119 -6.81 3.75 5.75
N PRO A 120 -7.44 4.61 6.56
CA PRO A 120 -6.69 5.54 7.40
C PRO A 120 -5.80 4.73 8.35
N GLN A 121 -4.55 5.17 8.49
CA GLN A 121 -3.67 4.65 9.54
C GLN A 121 -4.05 5.36 10.84
N LEU A 122 -4.33 4.58 11.87
CA LEU A 122 -4.50 5.12 13.21
C LEU A 122 -3.10 5.44 13.74
N LEU A 123 -2.73 6.71 13.68
CA LEU A 123 -1.53 7.22 14.32
C LEU A 123 -1.91 7.80 15.69
N HIS A 124 -0.97 7.78 16.64
CA HIS A 124 -1.14 8.60 17.84
C HIS A 124 -1.30 10.06 17.42
N ALA A 125 -2.13 10.82 18.13
CA ALA A 125 -2.31 12.24 17.88
C ALA A 125 -0.98 12.95 18.16
N LEU A 126 -0.21 13.19 17.11
CA LEU A 126 0.97 14.04 17.14
C LEU A 126 0.48 15.48 17.33
N ASN A 127 1.15 16.23 18.21
CA ASN A 127 0.96 17.67 18.31
C ASN A 127 1.51 18.34 17.04
N GLU A 128 1.10 19.59 16.78
CA GLU A 128 1.51 20.33 15.57
C GLU A 128 3.04 20.44 15.41
N ASP A 129 3.78 20.49 16.52
CA ASP A 129 5.24 20.63 16.54
C ASP A 129 6.00 19.28 16.45
N ASP A 130 5.33 18.15 16.66
CA ASP A 130 5.99 16.84 16.72
C ASP A 130 6.60 16.40 15.38
N PRO A 131 5.98 16.64 14.21
CA PRO A 131 6.61 16.39 12.91
C PRO A 131 7.93 17.12 12.73
N ASP A 132 8.00 18.40 13.12
CA ASP A 132 9.20 19.22 12.96
C ASP A 132 10.34 18.68 13.82
N ARG A 133 10.06 18.30 15.07
CA ARG A 133 11.05 17.66 15.96
C ARG A 133 11.56 16.32 15.41
N ARG A 134 10.70 15.54 14.77
CA ARG A 134 11.09 14.28 14.14
C ARG A 134 11.95 14.49 12.90
N CYS A 135 11.66 15.54 12.11
CA CYS A 135 12.51 15.94 10.99
C CYS A 135 13.88 16.43 11.47
N GLU A 136 13.92 17.30 12.49
CA GLU A 136 15.17 17.77 13.08
C GLU A 136 16.02 16.62 13.62
N PHE A 137 15.42 15.67 14.34
CA PHE A 137 16.10 14.45 14.78
C PHE A 137 16.68 13.67 13.61
N ALA A 138 15.90 13.46 12.54
CA ALA A 138 16.35 12.75 11.36
C ALA A 138 17.53 13.47 10.68
N ASP A 139 17.47 14.80 10.55
CA ASP A 139 18.54 15.60 9.94
C ASP A 139 19.83 15.56 10.78
N ILE A 140 19.72 15.70 12.10
CA ILE A 140 20.85 15.55 13.03
C ILE A 140 21.48 14.16 12.86
N PHE A 141 20.66 13.11 12.87
CA PHE A 141 21.14 11.74 12.77
C PHE A 141 21.78 11.45 11.41
N LEU A 142 21.23 11.99 10.32
CA LEU A 142 21.82 11.88 8.98
C LEU A 142 23.18 12.56 8.88
N ASN A 143 23.35 13.74 9.49
CA ASN A 143 24.65 14.41 9.53
C ASN A 143 25.68 13.60 10.33
N LEU A 144 25.29 13.06 11.48
CA LEU A 144 26.17 12.20 12.27
C LEU A 144 26.59 10.93 11.52
N LEU A 145 25.71 10.35 10.71
CA LEU A 145 26.04 9.21 9.84
C LEU A 145 26.97 9.57 8.68
N ALA A 146 26.88 10.80 8.17
CA ALA A 146 27.79 11.30 7.15
C ALA A 146 29.20 11.49 7.71
N ASP A 147 29.31 11.94 8.96
CA ASP A 147 30.59 12.13 9.66
C ASP A 147 31.19 10.80 10.15
N ASP A 148 30.35 9.88 10.66
CA ASP A 148 30.76 8.55 11.12
C ASP A 148 29.85 7.44 10.59
N SER A 149 30.31 6.80 9.52
CA SER A 149 29.64 5.64 8.92
C SER A 149 29.52 4.41 9.84
N SER A 150 30.34 4.32 10.90
CA SER A 150 30.32 3.21 11.86
C SER A 150 29.35 3.42 13.03
N LEU A 151 28.71 4.59 13.12
CA LEU A 151 27.80 4.92 14.21
C LEU A 151 26.68 3.90 14.38
N LEU A 152 26.07 3.42 13.28
CA LEU A 152 24.98 2.42 13.35
C LEU A 152 25.42 1.10 13.99
N SER A 153 26.67 0.69 13.79
CA SER A 153 27.21 -0.52 14.43
C SER A 153 27.45 -0.35 15.93
N ARG A 154 27.57 0.89 16.41
CA ARG A 154 27.87 1.21 17.82
C ARG A 154 26.60 1.51 18.63
N ILE A 155 25.44 1.68 17.99
CA ILE A 155 24.18 1.94 18.69
C ILE A 155 23.58 0.65 19.22
N VAL A 156 23.23 0.67 20.51
CA VAL A 156 22.40 -0.34 21.17
C VAL A 156 20.95 0.17 21.18
N TRP A 157 20.10 -0.42 20.36
CA TRP A 157 18.67 -0.10 20.24
C TRP A 157 17.89 -0.85 21.30
N THR A 158 17.17 -0.16 22.18
CA THR A 158 16.46 -0.81 23.30
C THR A 158 14.99 -0.41 23.32
N ASP A 159 14.15 -1.34 23.75
CA ASP A 159 12.71 -1.12 23.89
C ASP A 159 12.10 -2.13 24.87
N GLU A 160 10.90 -1.83 25.36
CA GLU A 160 10.10 -2.71 26.20
C GLU A 160 8.84 -3.19 25.49
N ALA A 161 8.61 -4.50 25.54
CA ALA A 161 7.41 -5.13 25.00
C ALA A 161 6.59 -5.80 26.12
N ILE A 162 5.28 -5.51 26.16
CA ILE A 162 4.35 -6.14 27.10
C ILE A 162 3.76 -7.40 26.47
N PHE A 163 4.10 -8.56 27.03
CA PHE A 163 3.51 -9.84 26.66
C PHE A 163 2.37 -10.17 27.61
N LYS A 164 1.13 -10.13 27.10
CA LYS A 164 -0.05 -10.52 27.88
C LYS A 164 -0.31 -12.01 27.75
N LEU A 165 -0.69 -12.65 28.86
CA LEU A 165 -1.04 -14.07 28.89
C LEU A 165 -2.36 -14.37 28.15
N ASN A 166 -3.23 -13.35 27.98
CA ASN A 166 -4.31 -13.44 27.02
C ASN A 166 -3.75 -13.14 25.62
N GLY A 167 -3.78 -14.14 24.74
CA GLY A 167 -3.46 -13.92 23.33
C GLY A 167 -4.30 -12.76 22.83
N HIS A 168 -3.66 -11.69 22.36
CA HIS A 168 -4.38 -10.61 21.70
C HIS A 168 -5.17 -11.24 20.55
N VAL A 169 -6.49 -11.18 20.65
CA VAL A 169 -7.35 -11.62 19.55
C VAL A 169 -7.12 -10.63 18.42
N ASN A 170 -6.21 -10.99 17.50
CA ASN A 170 -6.03 -10.22 16.29
C ASN A 170 -7.34 -10.32 15.51
N ARG A 171 -8.17 -9.28 15.56
CA ARG A 171 -9.48 -9.23 14.90
C ARG A 171 -9.38 -9.50 13.39
N HIS A 172 -8.21 -9.29 12.80
CA HIS A 172 -7.93 -9.64 11.40
C HIS A 172 -7.84 -11.15 11.14
N ASN A 173 -7.53 -11.95 12.15
CA ASN A 173 -7.45 -13.41 12.08
C ASN A 173 -8.75 -14.12 12.51
N CYS A 174 -9.74 -13.37 13.01
CA CYS A 174 -11.05 -13.91 13.38
C CYS A 174 -11.99 -13.92 12.19
N VAL A 175 -11.87 -14.94 11.35
CA VAL A 175 -12.80 -15.18 10.23
C VAL A 175 -13.87 -16.15 10.67
N TYR A 176 -15.12 -15.68 10.71
CA TYR A 176 -16.28 -16.50 11.03
C TYR A 176 -17.08 -16.73 9.75
N TYR A 177 -17.27 -17.99 9.37
CA TYR A 177 -18.20 -18.37 8.31
C TYR A 177 -19.57 -18.62 8.94
N ALA A 178 -20.59 -17.85 8.56
CA ALA A 178 -21.95 -18.02 9.05
C ALA A 178 -22.97 -17.64 7.97
N VAL A 179 -24.13 -18.31 7.99
CA VAL A 179 -25.24 -18.08 7.05
C VAL A 179 -25.97 -16.75 7.34
N GLU A 180 -25.95 -16.31 8.60
CA GLU A 180 -26.44 -15.01 9.06
C GLU A 180 -25.44 -14.38 10.05
N ASN A 181 -25.56 -13.07 10.31
CA ASN A 181 -24.60 -12.35 11.15
C ASN A 181 -24.55 -12.95 12.57
N PRO A 182 -23.41 -13.53 13.00
CA PRO A 182 -23.36 -14.27 14.26
C PRO A 182 -23.28 -13.39 15.50
N HIS A 183 -23.22 -12.06 15.37
CA HIS A 183 -23.14 -11.12 16.50
C HIS A 183 -22.06 -11.49 17.55
N VAL A 184 -20.91 -12.01 17.09
CA VAL A 184 -19.83 -12.44 17.99
C VAL A 184 -19.23 -11.21 18.68
N ILE A 185 -19.53 -11.08 19.97
CA ILE A 185 -18.91 -10.11 20.86
C ILE A 185 -17.74 -10.82 21.55
N ILE A 186 -16.52 -10.46 21.16
CA ILE A 186 -15.32 -10.93 21.83
C ILE A 186 -15.08 -9.98 23.00
N THR A 187 -15.39 -10.44 24.21
CA THR A 187 -15.08 -9.71 25.44
C THR A 187 -13.60 -9.87 25.75
N GLN A 188 -12.83 -8.78 25.70
CA GLN A 188 -11.45 -8.76 26.16
C GLN A 188 -11.45 -8.41 27.65
N GLU A 189 -10.83 -9.26 28.48
CA GLU A 189 -10.55 -8.89 29.87
C GLU A 189 -9.54 -7.73 29.88
N MET A 190 -9.95 -6.58 30.42
CA MET A 190 -9.14 -5.35 30.39
C MET A 190 -7.90 -5.43 31.30
N ASN A 191 -7.81 -6.40 32.21
CA ASN A 191 -6.86 -6.38 33.32
C ASN A 191 -6.19 -7.74 33.62
N THR A 192 -5.76 -8.46 32.58
CA THR A 192 -4.90 -9.66 32.76
C THR A 192 -3.47 -9.25 33.04
N SER A 193 -2.80 -9.98 33.94
CA SER A 193 -1.36 -9.85 34.17
C SER A 193 -0.58 -10.07 32.87
N GLY A 194 0.34 -9.16 32.59
CA GLY A 194 1.31 -9.26 31.50
C GLY A 194 2.72 -9.16 32.07
N ILE A 195 3.69 -9.71 31.35
CA ILE A 195 5.10 -9.57 31.67
C ILE A 195 5.67 -8.53 30.73
N THR A 196 6.37 -7.53 31.28
CA THR A 196 7.07 -6.56 30.45
C THR A 196 8.50 -7.03 30.26
N VAL A 197 8.92 -7.13 29.01
CA VAL A 197 10.24 -7.64 28.63
C VAL A 197 11.03 -6.49 28.04
N TRP A 198 12.20 -6.24 28.60
CA TRP A 198 13.21 -5.37 28.03
C TRP A 198 14.13 -6.19 27.14
N ALA A 199 14.46 -5.66 25.96
CA ALA A 199 15.51 -6.23 25.12
C ALA A 199 16.28 -5.12 24.39
N GLY A 200 17.57 -5.36 24.20
CA GLY A 200 18.45 -4.54 23.38
C GLY A 200 18.88 -5.30 22.12
N ILE A 201 19.09 -4.60 21.02
CA ILE A 201 19.66 -5.14 19.79
C ILE A 201 20.78 -4.23 19.31
N TRP A 202 21.87 -4.84 18.86
CA TRP A 202 22.99 -4.16 18.24
C TRP A 202 23.52 -5.02 17.09
N VAL A 203 24.54 -4.55 16.36
CA VAL A 203 25.04 -5.28 15.18
C VAL A 203 25.53 -6.70 15.48
N GLY A 204 26.04 -6.95 16.69
CA GLY A 204 26.56 -8.26 17.10
C GLY A 204 25.52 -9.20 17.72
N GLY A 205 24.29 -8.75 17.99
CA GLY A 205 23.25 -9.63 18.53
C GLY A 205 22.21 -8.96 19.43
N VAL A 206 21.66 -9.76 20.33
CA VAL A 206 20.59 -9.37 21.26
C VAL A 206 21.14 -9.30 22.68
N ILE A 207 20.74 -8.28 23.44
CA ILE A 207 21.07 -8.07 24.85
C ILE A 207 19.79 -8.28 25.66
N GLY A 208 19.89 -9.06 26.74
CA GLY A 208 18.72 -9.57 27.46
C GLY A 208 18.24 -10.91 26.89
N PRO A 209 16.94 -11.26 27.01
CA PRO A 209 15.84 -10.46 27.57
C PRO A 209 15.92 -10.29 29.09
N PHE A 210 15.49 -9.13 29.58
CA PHE A 210 15.27 -8.88 31.01
C PHE A 210 13.78 -8.69 31.29
N PHE A 211 13.33 -9.14 32.47
CA PHE A 211 11.92 -9.23 32.79
C PHE A 211 11.55 -8.28 33.93
N PHE A 212 10.58 -7.41 33.68
CA PHE A 212 9.88 -6.68 34.72
C PHE A 212 8.64 -7.47 35.13
N LEU A 213 8.60 -7.90 36.39
CA LEU A 213 7.45 -8.60 36.98
C LEU A 213 6.33 -7.64 37.39
N ASP A 214 6.68 -6.38 37.65
CA ASP A 214 5.77 -5.31 38.04
C ASP A 214 5.81 -4.15 37.02
N ASN A 215 5.00 -3.12 37.26
CA ASN A 215 5.01 -1.90 36.45
C ASN A 215 6.42 -1.27 36.42
N ILE A 216 6.80 -0.76 35.25
CA ILE A 216 8.05 -0.02 35.08
C ILE A 216 7.90 1.34 35.76
N THR A 217 8.72 1.56 36.76
CA THR A 217 8.91 2.84 37.45
C THR A 217 10.34 3.31 37.19
N ALA A 218 10.61 4.60 37.42
CA ALA A 218 11.97 5.13 37.31
C ALA A 218 12.98 4.33 38.15
N ASP A 219 12.60 3.93 39.36
CA ASP A 219 13.49 3.19 40.27
C ASP A 219 13.71 1.74 39.85
N SER A 220 12.65 1.05 39.39
CA SER A 220 12.80 -0.33 38.89
C SER A 220 13.61 -0.37 37.60
N TYR A 221 13.41 0.61 36.71
CA TYR A 221 14.19 0.78 35.50
C TYR A 221 15.67 1.07 35.81
N LEU A 222 15.94 2.02 36.72
CA LEU A 222 17.31 2.34 37.12
C LEU A 222 18.04 1.14 37.75
N LYS A 223 17.36 0.36 38.59
CA LYS A 223 17.93 -0.86 39.16
C LYS A 223 18.29 -1.88 38.09
N MET A 224 17.41 -2.08 37.11
CA MET A 224 17.66 -2.97 35.97
C MET A 224 18.85 -2.47 35.14
N LEU A 225 18.94 -1.16 34.89
CA LEU A 225 20.08 -0.55 34.21
C LEU A 225 21.40 -0.87 34.92
N GLN A 226 21.43 -0.67 36.24
CA GLN A 226 22.64 -0.81 37.06
C GLN A 226 23.07 -2.27 37.24
N ASN A 227 22.13 -3.16 37.49
CA ASN A 227 22.44 -4.52 37.93
C ASN A 227 22.49 -5.53 36.78
N ASP A 228 21.75 -5.29 35.71
CA ASP A 228 21.50 -6.29 34.67
C ASP A 228 21.92 -5.79 33.30
N ILE A 229 21.37 -4.67 32.82
CA ILE A 229 21.56 -4.18 31.45
C ILE A 229 23.00 -3.72 31.20
N VAL A 230 23.52 -2.76 31.97
CA VAL A 230 24.88 -2.23 31.75
C VAL A 230 25.94 -3.31 31.92
N PRO A 231 25.88 -4.20 32.93
CA PRO A 231 26.79 -5.35 33.00
C PRO A 231 26.70 -6.29 31.80
N ALA A 232 25.51 -6.57 31.28
CA ALA A 232 25.34 -7.44 30.10
C ALA A 232 25.84 -6.79 28.80
N ILE A 233 25.73 -5.46 28.67
CA ILE A 233 26.38 -4.72 27.59
C ILE A 233 27.90 -4.84 27.75
N ALA A 234 28.43 -4.57 28.94
CA ALA A 234 29.86 -4.59 29.22
C ALA A 234 30.53 -5.97 29.01
N SER A 235 29.76 -7.07 29.07
CA SER A 235 30.28 -8.41 28.77
C SER A 235 30.44 -8.68 27.26
N GLU A 236 29.73 -7.96 26.41
CA GLU A 236 29.71 -8.17 24.96
C GLU A 236 30.51 -7.10 24.20
N MET A 237 30.66 -5.90 24.78
CA MET A 237 31.26 -4.75 24.13
C MET A 237 31.85 -3.73 25.12
N ASP A 238 32.75 -2.88 24.61
CA ASP A 238 33.29 -1.77 25.39
C ASP A 238 32.22 -0.67 25.57
N LEU A 239 31.94 -0.33 26.83
CA LEU A 239 31.01 0.74 27.17
C LEU A 239 31.48 2.11 26.68
N GLU A 240 32.76 2.29 26.37
CA GLU A 240 33.30 3.55 25.84
C GLU A 240 33.04 3.75 24.34
N GLU A 241 32.79 2.67 23.60
CA GLU A 241 32.62 2.74 22.15
C GLU A 241 31.16 2.86 21.71
N ILE A 242 30.22 2.52 22.60
CA ILE A 242 28.81 2.39 22.24
C ILE A 242 28.03 3.68 22.41
N VAL A 243 26.87 3.72 21.75
CA VAL A 243 25.82 4.71 21.98
C VAL A 243 24.57 4.00 22.47
N TYR A 244 24.11 4.32 23.68
CA TYR A 244 22.91 3.73 24.25
C TYR A 244 21.66 4.45 23.75
N MET A 245 20.64 3.75 23.26
CA MET A 245 19.38 4.36 22.83
C MET A 245 18.20 3.80 23.62
N HIS A 246 17.35 4.70 24.13
CA HIS A 246 16.00 4.35 24.62
C HIS A 246 14.96 5.42 24.25
N ASP A 247 13.68 5.09 24.37
CA ASP A 247 12.59 5.99 24.03
C ASP A 247 12.33 7.09 25.09
N GLY A 248 11.32 7.93 24.84
CA GLY A 248 10.93 9.03 25.71
C GLY A 248 9.99 8.66 26.88
N ALA A 249 9.88 7.39 27.27
CA ALA A 249 8.92 6.96 28.30
C ALA A 249 9.13 7.69 29.65
N PRO A 250 8.06 7.89 30.45
CA PRO A 250 8.17 8.62 31.72
C PRO A 250 9.23 8.07 32.70
N ALA A 251 9.43 6.74 32.73
CA ALA A 251 10.46 6.12 33.56
C ALA A 251 11.88 6.48 33.09
N HIS A 252 12.09 6.58 31.78
CA HIS A 252 13.37 6.89 31.14
C HIS A 252 13.78 8.35 31.35
N TYR A 253 12.79 9.24 31.36
CA TYR A 253 12.99 10.67 31.54
C TYR A 253 13.34 11.09 32.99
N ALA A 254 13.18 10.20 33.96
CA ALA A 254 13.44 10.49 35.37
C ALA A 254 14.88 11.00 35.59
N GLN A 255 15.03 11.97 36.51
CA GLN A 255 16.34 12.60 36.76
C GLN A 255 17.40 11.59 37.23
N SER A 256 17.00 10.60 38.05
CA SER A 256 17.89 9.54 38.54
C SER A 256 18.44 8.67 37.41
N VAL A 257 17.58 8.32 36.44
CA VAL A 257 17.96 7.56 35.24
C VAL A 257 18.90 8.37 34.36
N ARG A 258 18.54 9.63 34.03
CA ARG A 258 19.39 10.49 33.20
C ARG A 258 20.75 10.73 33.84
N HIS A 259 20.81 11.01 35.14
CA HIS A 259 22.09 11.20 35.84
C HIS A 259 22.97 9.93 35.78
N PHE A 260 22.36 8.75 35.87
CA PHE A 260 23.09 7.50 35.72
C PHE A 260 23.61 7.31 34.28
N LEU A 261 22.80 7.62 33.26
CA LEU A 261 23.19 7.52 31.86
C LEU A 261 24.28 8.55 31.50
N ASP A 262 24.18 9.80 31.97
CA ASP A 262 25.21 10.82 31.77
C ASP A 262 26.56 10.40 32.36
N LYS A 263 26.55 9.66 33.47
CA LYS A 263 27.76 9.13 34.11
C LYS A 263 28.32 7.91 33.38
N THR A 264 27.45 7.05 32.85
CA THR A 264 27.83 5.75 32.28
C THR A 264 28.18 5.86 30.79
N PHE A 265 27.45 6.70 30.07
CA PHE A 265 27.56 6.95 28.62
C PHE A 265 27.68 8.46 28.36
N PRO A 266 28.73 9.13 28.87
CA PRO A 266 28.89 10.58 28.71
C PRO A 266 28.89 10.95 27.23
N ASP A 267 27.99 11.87 26.86
CA ASP A 267 27.75 12.34 25.49
C ASP A 267 27.48 11.22 24.46
N ARG A 268 26.99 10.06 24.92
CA ARG A 268 26.83 8.84 24.11
C ARG A 268 25.54 8.08 24.45
N TRP A 269 24.47 8.81 24.73
CA TRP A 269 23.14 8.21 24.82
C TRP A 269 22.07 9.06 24.15
N ILE A 270 21.16 8.38 23.46
CA ILE A 270 20.03 8.94 22.74
C ILE A 270 18.77 8.68 23.57
N GLY A 271 18.03 9.73 23.85
CA GLY A 271 16.88 9.67 24.74
C GLY A 271 16.41 11.07 25.10
N ARG A 272 15.30 11.17 25.84
CA ARG A 272 14.75 12.48 26.17
C ARG A 272 15.69 13.27 27.07
N ARG A 273 16.20 14.41 26.60
CA ARG A 273 17.30 15.21 27.18
C ARG A 273 18.65 14.47 27.27
N GLY A 274 18.92 13.56 26.34
CA GLY A 274 20.23 12.95 26.16
C GLY A 274 21.15 13.78 25.25
N TRP A 275 22.22 13.15 24.78
CA TRP A 275 23.14 13.74 23.80
C TRP A 275 22.41 14.09 22.49
N ILE A 276 21.53 13.20 22.05
CA ILE A 276 20.55 13.46 21.00
C ILE A 276 19.16 13.31 21.63
N ASP A 277 18.35 14.38 21.56
CA ASP A 277 17.01 14.39 22.14
C ASP A 277 16.08 13.49 21.32
N TRP A 278 15.47 12.50 21.99
CA TRP A 278 14.52 11.60 21.33
C TRP A 278 13.21 12.34 21.03
N PRO A 279 12.73 12.33 19.76
CA PRO A 279 11.54 13.07 19.39
C PRO A 279 10.27 12.37 19.92
N PRO A 280 9.17 13.12 20.11
CA PRO A 280 7.87 12.57 20.49
C PRO A 280 7.22 11.70 19.41
#